data_AF-A0A7F5R3Q5-F1
#
_entry.id   AF-A0A7F5R3Q5-F1
#
_cell.length_a   1.000
_cell.length_b   1.000
_cell.length_c   1.000
_cell.angle_alpha   90.00
_cell.angle_beta   90.00
_cell.angle_gamma   90.00
#
_symmetry.space_group_name_H-M   'P 1'
#
loop_
_entity.id
_entity.type
_entity.pdbx_description
1 polymer ?
#
loop_
_entity_poly.entity_id
_entity_poly.type
_entity_poly.pdbx_seq_one_letter_code
_entity_poly.pdbx_strand_id
1 'polypeptide(L)'
;MNPRPVCQATLQLLKITSKKALINLENLNPRLFTLVHELNLVRRLRYELHGMRKYLLICRFANKDRFLWKNVDTPHLIESPDLYSLQDLMDTYSGDLPTKLHALTDTFLKHIKVDCELCKGRGYLCEICTNDEVLFPFDEFAYCCSECGALLHKHCFKRKNEECPRCKRRKTRKQNNEESITSD
;
A
#
# COMPACT_ATOMS: atom_id res chain seq x y z
N MET A 1 24.12 -13.31 10.58
CA MET A 1 23.74 -14.67 10.16
C MET A 1 25.00 -15.50 9.96
N ASN A 2 25.03 -16.75 10.46
CA ASN A 2 26.18 -17.63 10.25
C ASN A 2 25.92 -18.52 9.02
N PRO A 3 26.81 -18.55 8.02
CA PRO A 3 26.67 -19.43 6.87
C PRO A 3 26.66 -20.90 7.31
N ARG A 4 25.88 -21.73 6.60
CA ARG A 4 25.80 -23.17 6.83
C ARG A 4 26.32 -23.91 5.61
N PRO A 5 27.02 -25.06 5.80
CA PRO A 5 27.47 -25.87 4.68
C PRO A 5 26.27 -26.40 3.89
N VAL A 6 26.35 -26.32 2.57
CA VAL A 6 25.37 -26.84 1.62
C VAL A 6 26.11 -27.55 0.48
N CYS A 7 25.44 -28.45 -0.23
CA CYS A 7 26.05 -29.07 -1.40
C CYS A 7 26.23 -28.03 -2.53
N GLN A 8 27.13 -28.33 -3.47
CA GLN A 8 27.44 -27.42 -4.58
C GLN A 8 26.19 -27.08 -5.42
N ALA A 9 25.31 -28.05 -5.67
CA ALA A 9 24.07 -27.83 -6.42
C ALA A 9 23.16 -26.81 -5.71
N THR A 10 22.97 -26.95 -4.41
CA THR A 10 22.19 -25.99 -3.60
C THR A 10 22.84 -24.61 -3.57
N LEU A 11 24.18 -24.52 -3.48
CA LEU A 11 24.88 -23.25 -3.53
C LEU A 11 24.63 -22.51 -4.85
N GLN A 12 24.70 -23.21 -5.98
CA GLN A 12 24.42 -22.60 -7.29
C GLN A 12 22.96 -22.17 -7.42
N LEU A 13 22.03 -23.00 -6.93
CA LEU A 13 20.61 -22.66 -6.89
C LEU A 13 20.37 -21.36 -6.12
N LEU A 14 20.87 -21.27 -4.88
CA LEU A 14 20.73 -20.09 -4.02
C LEU A 14 21.29 -18.83 -4.67
N LYS A 15 22.43 -18.92 -5.38
CA LYS A 15 23.00 -17.79 -6.12
C LYS A 15 22.08 -17.30 -7.22
N ILE A 16 21.55 -18.21 -8.05
CA ILE A 16 20.69 -17.87 -9.21
C ILE A 16 19.31 -17.36 -8.75
N THR A 17 18.80 -17.83 -7.61
CA THR A 17 17.49 -17.43 -7.09
C THR A 17 17.56 -16.28 -6.09
N SER A 18 18.76 -15.84 -5.68
CA SER A 18 18.96 -14.85 -4.61
C SER A 18 18.10 -13.60 -4.74
N LYS A 19 18.00 -13.04 -5.94
CA LYS A 19 17.24 -11.81 -6.26
C LYS A 19 15.84 -12.07 -6.81
N LYS A 20 15.39 -13.33 -6.88
CA LYS A 20 14.05 -13.69 -7.37
C LYS A 20 13.07 -13.67 -6.20
N ALA A 21 11.95 -12.95 -6.35
CA ALA A 21 10.89 -12.91 -5.34
C ALA A 21 10.08 -14.21 -5.34
N LEU A 22 10.51 -15.17 -4.50
CA LEU A 22 9.96 -16.53 -4.46
C LEU A 22 9.37 -16.91 -3.10
N ILE A 23 9.61 -16.10 -2.07
CA ILE A 23 9.31 -16.42 -0.68
C ILE A 23 8.07 -15.64 -0.25
N ASN A 24 6.94 -16.31 -0.06
CA ASN A 24 5.79 -15.71 0.60
C ASN A 24 5.92 -15.89 2.12
N LEU A 25 6.40 -14.85 2.80
CA LEU A 25 6.66 -14.91 4.25
C LEU A 25 5.41 -15.07 5.10
N GLU A 26 4.29 -14.49 4.67
CA GLU A 26 3.03 -14.58 5.41
C GLU A 26 2.46 -15.99 5.40
N ASN A 27 2.56 -16.68 4.26
CA ASN A 27 2.17 -18.08 4.14
C ASN A 27 3.14 -19.03 4.88
N LEU A 28 4.43 -18.68 4.93
CA LEU A 28 5.45 -19.53 5.57
C LEU A 28 5.45 -19.39 7.10
N ASN A 29 5.44 -18.16 7.61
CA ASN A 29 5.44 -17.88 9.04
C ASN A 29 4.97 -16.45 9.34
N PRO A 30 3.65 -16.22 9.55
CA PRO A 30 3.12 -14.88 9.77
C PRO A 30 3.61 -14.24 11.08
N ARG A 31 4.06 -15.04 12.06
CA ARG A 31 4.59 -14.53 13.34
C ARG A 31 5.89 -13.75 13.16
N LEU A 32 6.62 -13.92 12.04
CA LEU A 32 7.83 -13.15 11.78
C LEU A 32 7.58 -11.64 11.78
N PHE A 33 6.44 -11.19 11.25
CA PHE A 33 6.08 -9.77 11.26
C PHE A 33 5.72 -9.23 12.65
N THR A 34 5.42 -10.09 13.62
CA THR A 34 5.23 -9.67 15.01
C THR A 34 6.53 -9.65 15.81
N LEU A 35 7.50 -10.48 15.41
CA LEU A 35 8.75 -10.69 16.15
C LEU A 35 9.91 -9.83 15.63
N VAL A 36 9.94 -9.54 14.32
CA VAL A 36 11.02 -8.79 13.67
C VAL A 36 10.48 -7.44 13.23
N HIS A 37 10.88 -6.38 13.94
CA HIS A 37 10.35 -5.04 13.75
C HIS A 37 10.66 -4.48 12.36
N GLU A 38 11.89 -4.65 11.91
CA GLU A 38 12.40 -4.20 10.60
C GLU A 38 11.62 -4.85 9.46
N LEU A 39 11.30 -6.13 9.60
CA LEU A 39 10.53 -6.86 8.60
C LEU A 39 9.07 -6.36 8.54
N ASN A 40 8.48 -6.03 9.69
CA ASN A 40 7.15 -5.43 9.73
C ASN A 40 7.14 -4.01 9.13
N LEU A 41 8.19 -3.23 9.36
CA LEU A 41 8.39 -1.93 8.72
C LEU A 41 8.47 -2.08 7.21
N VAL A 42 9.33 -2.97 6.70
CA VAL A 42 9.45 -3.27 5.26
C VAL A 42 8.10 -3.69 4.69
N ARG A 43 7.37 -4.58 5.36
CA ARG A 43 6.02 -4.99 4.92
C ARG A 43 5.11 -3.77 4.76
N ARG A 44 4.98 -2.92 5.79
CA ARG A 44 4.14 -1.71 5.73
C ARG A 44 4.51 -0.80 4.55
N LEU A 45 5.80 -0.47 4.42
CA LEU A 45 6.29 0.39 3.33
C LEU A 45 6.00 -0.20 1.95
N ARG A 46 6.17 -1.51 1.76
CA ARG A 46 5.87 -2.16 0.48
C ARG A 46 4.38 -2.10 0.12
N TYR A 47 3.50 -2.27 1.12
CA TYR A 47 2.06 -2.13 0.93
C TYR A 47 1.64 -0.69 0.60
N GLU A 48 2.24 0.31 1.26
CA GLU A 48 2.03 1.72 0.94
C GLU A 48 2.49 2.06 -0.48
N LEU A 49 3.71 1.66 -0.85
CA LEU A 49 4.25 1.84 -2.19
C LEU A 49 3.41 1.13 -3.26
N HIS A 50 2.91 -0.07 -2.96
CA HIS A 50 1.98 -0.78 -3.85
C HIS A 50 0.68 0.01 -4.06
N GLY A 51 0.15 0.64 -3.02
CA GLY A 51 -0.99 1.56 -3.11
C GLY A 51 -0.68 2.79 -3.95
N MET A 52 0.44 3.47 -3.68
CA MET A 52 0.89 4.66 -4.41
C MET A 52 1.17 4.38 -5.89
N ARG A 53 1.74 3.22 -6.22
CA ARG A 53 2.00 2.77 -7.59
C ARG A 53 0.74 2.86 -8.46
N LYS A 54 -0.44 2.55 -7.91
CA LYS A 54 -1.71 2.61 -8.64
C LYS A 54 -1.98 4.03 -9.15
N TYR A 55 -1.69 5.07 -8.35
CA TYR A 55 -1.85 6.47 -8.76
C TYR A 55 -0.86 6.86 -9.85
N LEU A 56 0.40 6.42 -9.71
CA LEU A 56 1.47 6.73 -10.65
C LEU A 56 1.24 6.10 -12.04
N LEU A 57 0.74 4.86 -12.09
CA LEU A 57 0.44 4.17 -13.36
C LEU A 57 -0.60 4.87 -14.22
N ILE A 58 -1.61 5.49 -13.59
CA ILE A 58 -2.67 6.21 -14.31
C ILE A 58 -2.41 7.72 -14.35
N CYS A 59 -1.26 8.20 -13.88
CA CYS A 59 -0.87 9.61 -13.95
C CYS A 59 -0.16 9.89 -15.28
N ARG A 60 -0.72 10.79 -16.10
CA ARG A 60 -0.14 11.15 -17.40
C ARG A 60 1.24 11.81 -17.28
N PHE A 61 1.48 12.57 -16.21
CA PHE A 61 2.76 13.24 -15.97
C PHE A 61 3.83 12.23 -15.56
N ALA A 62 3.51 11.35 -14.59
CA ALA A 62 4.41 10.27 -14.19
C ALA A 62 4.78 9.34 -15.36
N ASN A 63 3.81 9.00 -16.22
CA ASN A 63 4.05 8.16 -17.40
C ASN A 63 4.94 8.86 -18.43
N LYS A 64 4.67 10.14 -18.73
CA LYS A 64 5.49 10.93 -19.66
C LYS A 64 6.95 10.99 -19.21
N ASP A 65 7.17 11.14 -17.90
CA ASP A 65 8.51 11.25 -17.32
C ASP A 65 9.18 9.90 -17.07
N ARG A 66 8.50 8.78 -17.39
CA ARG A 66 8.93 7.40 -17.05
C ARG A 66 9.27 7.26 -15.57
N PHE A 67 8.47 7.88 -14.70
CA PHE A 67 8.75 8.07 -13.28
C PHE A 67 9.04 6.76 -12.55
N LEU A 68 8.20 5.73 -12.72
CA LEU A 68 8.42 4.43 -12.08
C LEU A 68 9.71 3.76 -12.56
N TRP A 69 9.99 3.80 -13.86
CA TRP A 69 11.19 3.20 -14.44
C TRP A 69 12.49 3.87 -13.93
N LYS A 70 12.45 5.19 -13.68
CA LYS A 70 13.62 5.94 -13.16
C LYS A 70 13.91 5.70 -11.67
N ASN A 71 12.87 5.41 -10.88
CA ASN A 71 12.99 5.36 -9.43
C ASN A 71 12.92 3.93 -8.87
N VAL A 72 12.51 2.93 -9.65
CA VAL A 72 12.25 1.56 -9.18
C VAL A 72 13.12 0.57 -9.93
N ASP A 73 14.26 0.21 -9.34
CA ASP A 73 15.17 -0.81 -9.92
C ASP A 73 14.67 -2.25 -9.74
N THR A 74 13.78 -2.46 -8.77
CA THR A 74 13.37 -3.79 -8.32
C THR A 74 11.84 -3.86 -8.26
N PRO A 75 11.17 -4.20 -9.37
CA PRO A 75 9.73 -4.06 -9.51
C PRO A 75 8.91 -4.82 -8.47
N HIS A 76 9.33 -6.04 -8.08
CA HIS A 76 8.60 -6.88 -7.13
C HIS A 76 8.41 -6.21 -5.76
N LEU A 77 9.30 -5.28 -5.37
CA LEU A 77 9.19 -4.57 -4.10
C LEU A 77 7.89 -3.77 -3.99
N ILE A 78 7.36 -3.26 -5.11
CA ILE A 78 6.13 -2.47 -5.16
C ILE A 78 4.98 -3.17 -5.88
N GLU A 79 5.26 -4.23 -6.65
CA GLU A 79 4.23 -4.96 -7.41
C GLU A 79 3.62 -6.11 -6.61
N SER A 80 4.43 -6.84 -5.86
CA SER A 80 4.05 -8.06 -5.14
C SER A 80 4.54 -7.98 -3.69
N PRO A 81 3.87 -7.18 -2.82
CA PRO A 81 4.36 -6.88 -1.48
C PRO A 81 4.52 -8.12 -0.59
N ASP A 82 3.83 -9.22 -0.89
CA ASP A 82 3.88 -10.48 -0.13
C ASP A 82 5.06 -11.38 -0.49
N LEU A 83 5.70 -11.16 -1.64
CA LEU A 83 6.80 -11.98 -2.14
C LEU A 83 8.15 -11.32 -1.87
N TYR A 84 9.07 -12.07 -1.30
CA TYR A 84 10.41 -11.63 -0.93
C TYR A 84 11.45 -12.47 -1.68
N SER A 85 12.54 -11.83 -2.07
CA SER A 85 13.78 -12.48 -2.49
C SER A 85 14.67 -12.76 -1.28
N LEU A 86 15.65 -13.66 -1.42
CA LEU A 86 16.63 -13.87 -0.35
C LEU A 86 17.44 -12.59 -0.09
N GLN A 87 17.75 -11.85 -1.16
CA GLN A 87 18.43 -10.55 -1.05
C GLN A 87 17.61 -9.55 -0.24
N ASP A 88 16.28 -9.50 -0.46
CA ASP A 88 15.40 -8.58 0.28
C ASP A 88 15.48 -8.86 1.80
N LEU A 89 15.57 -10.13 2.20
CA LEU A 89 15.69 -10.51 3.61
C LEU A 89 17.06 -10.14 4.20
N MET A 90 18.13 -10.28 3.42
CA MET A 90 19.46 -9.84 3.82
C MET A 90 19.53 -8.32 3.96
N ASP A 91 18.96 -7.59 2.99
CA ASP A 91 18.94 -6.12 2.99
C ASP A 91 17.98 -5.56 4.05
N THR A 92 16.94 -6.32 4.41
CA THR A 92 16.09 -6.00 5.58
C THR A 92 16.90 -6.10 6.87
N TYR A 93 17.72 -7.16 7.00
CA TYR A 93 18.53 -7.38 8.18
C TYR A 93 19.69 -6.38 8.30
N SER A 94 20.29 -5.94 7.19
CA SER A 94 21.33 -4.90 7.20
C SER A 94 20.78 -3.49 7.42
N GLY A 95 19.48 -3.26 7.17
CA GLY A 95 18.85 -1.94 7.24
C GLY A 95 18.85 -1.17 5.91
N ASP A 96 19.46 -1.72 4.87
CA ASP A 96 19.55 -1.10 3.55
C ASP A 96 18.18 -1.02 2.86
N LEU A 97 17.39 -2.10 2.92
CA LEU A 97 16.07 -2.14 2.30
C LEU A 97 15.07 -1.16 2.95
N PRO A 98 14.90 -1.10 4.28
CA PRO A 98 14.07 -0.09 4.92
C PRO A 98 14.44 1.33 4.47
N THR A 99 15.73 1.66 4.46
CA THR A 99 16.23 2.99 4.05
C THR A 99 15.86 3.30 2.60
N LYS A 100 16.08 2.33 1.69
CA LYS A 100 15.71 2.46 0.27
C LYS A 100 14.21 2.66 0.10
N LEU A 101 13.38 1.90 0.82
CA LEU A 101 11.93 1.98 0.72
C LEU A 101 11.40 3.31 1.26
N HIS A 102 11.93 3.84 2.36
CA HIS A 102 11.57 5.17 2.86
C HIS A 102 11.85 6.27 1.84
N ALA A 103 13.05 6.31 1.27
CA ALA A 103 13.41 7.30 0.25
C ALA A 103 12.49 7.20 -0.99
N LEU A 104 12.11 5.98 -1.38
CA LEU A 104 11.17 5.76 -2.46
C LEU A 104 9.75 6.23 -2.12
N THR A 105 9.29 5.97 -0.89
CA THR A 105 8.01 6.45 -0.36
C THR A 105 7.94 7.96 -0.38
N ASP A 106 8.99 8.65 0.09
CA ASP A 106 9.06 10.12 0.07
C ASP A 106 8.98 10.66 -1.37
N THR A 107 9.69 10.01 -2.29
CA THR A 107 9.67 10.36 -3.72
C THR A 107 8.27 10.21 -4.32
N PHE A 108 7.56 9.13 -3.99
CA PHE A 108 6.19 8.88 -4.46
C PHE A 108 5.20 9.86 -3.84
N LEU A 109 5.29 10.09 -2.53
CA LEU A 109 4.47 11.05 -1.79
C LEU A 109 4.65 12.46 -2.34
N LYS A 110 5.88 12.89 -2.60
CA LYS A 110 6.17 14.20 -3.18
C LYS A 110 5.46 14.36 -4.52
N HIS A 111 5.55 13.38 -5.42
CA HIS A 111 4.81 13.43 -6.68
C HIS A 111 3.29 13.49 -6.44
N ILE A 112 2.74 12.58 -5.64
CA ILE A 112 1.29 12.40 -5.49
C ILE A 112 0.63 13.57 -4.75
N LYS A 113 1.24 14.03 -3.65
CA LYS A 113 0.66 15.01 -2.73
C LYS A 113 1.17 16.43 -2.90
N VAL A 114 2.30 16.65 -3.59
CA VAL A 114 2.93 17.99 -3.68
C VAL A 114 3.07 18.47 -5.12
N ASP A 115 3.70 17.68 -5.99
CA ASP A 115 4.10 18.18 -7.31
C ASP A 115 3.02 18.02 -8.39
N CYS A 116 2.11 17.05 -8.25
CA CYS A 116 1.17 16.68 -9.30
C CYS A 116 -0.30 16.96 -8.95
N GLU A 117 -0.87 18.02 -9.53
CA GLU A 117 -2.29 18.38 -9.36
C GLU A 117 -3.26 17.28 -9.82
N LEU A 118 -2.89 16.48 -10.83
CA LEU A 118 -3.72 15.35 -11.28
C LEU A 118 -3.80 14.25 -10.21
N CYS A 119 -2.70 13.98 -9.50
CA CYS A 119 -2.68 13.00 -8.42
C CYS A 119 -3.40 13.53 -7.18
N LYS A 120 -3.16 14.79 -6.81
CA LYS A 120 -3.86 15.48 -5.72
C LYS A 120 -5.38 15.44 -5.90
N GLY A 121 -5.85 15.76 -7.11
CA GLY A 121 -7.29 15.74 -7.43
C GLY A 121 -7.96 14.35 -7.39
N ARG A 122 -7.19 13.27 -7.24
CA ARG A 122 -7.71 11.89 -7.04
C ARG A 122 -7.72 11.46 -5.58
N GLY A 123 -7.29 12.32 -4.67
CA GLY A 123 -7.48 12.10 -3.25
C GLY A 123 -8.93 12.37 -2.82
N TYR A 124 -9.22 12.12 -1.56
CA TYR A 124 -10.57 12.18 -1.00
C TYR A 124 -10.60 13.13 0.18
N LEU A 125 -11.72 13.83 0.36
CA LEU A 125 -11.99 14.58 1.58
C LEU A 125 -12.85 13.73 2.52
N CYS A 126 -12.58 13.82 3.82
CA CYS A 126 -13.34 13.11 4.82
C CYS A 126 -14.74 13.74 5.00
N GLU A 127 -15.82 13.01 4.67
CA GLU A 127 -17.21 13.50 4.75
C GLU A 127 -17.70 13.81 6.19
N ILE A 128 -16.93 13.48 7.23
CA ILE A 128 -17.34 13.61 8.63
C ILE A 128 -16.79 14.89 9.27
N CYS A 129 -15.63 15.37 8.83
CA CYS A 129 -14.98 16.55 9.41
C CYS A 129 -14.82 17.66 8.37
N THR A 130 -14.59 18.87 8.83
CA THR A 130 -14.28 20.04 8.00
C THR A 130 -12.78 20.22 7.77
N ASN A 131 -11.98 19.17 7.98
CA ASN A 131 -10.55 19.20 7.67
C ASN A 131 -10.38 19.04 6.15
N ASP A 132 -9.68 19.97 5.53
CA ASP A 132 -9.36 19.98 4.09
C ASP A 132 -8.14 19.09 3.75
N GLU A 133 -7.63 18.33 4.71
CA GLU A 133 -6.63 17.31 4.48
C GLU A 133 -7.11 16.26 3.48
N VAL A 134 -6.37 16.15 2.38
CA VAL A 134 -6.64 15.19 1.30
C VAL A 134 -6.12 13.81 1.70
N LEU A 135 -7.04 12.86 1.78
CA LEU A 135 -6.80 11.47 2.12
C LEU A 135 -6.55 10.59 0.90
N PHE A 136 -5.67 9.62 1.08
CA PHE A 136 -5.39 8.56 0.13
C PHE A 136 -5.52 7.19 0.79
N PRO A 137 -5.84 6.11 0.04
CA PRO A 137 -6.00 4.77 0.60
C PRO A 137 -4.75 4.21 1.28
N PHE A 138 -3.57 4.73 0.93
CA PHE A 138 -2.28 4.33 1.50
C PHE A 138 -1.91 5.13 2.76
N ASP A 139 -2.71 6.11 3.17
CA ASP A 139 -2.42 6.90 4.37
C ASP A 139 -2.70 6.09 5.65
N GLU A 140 -1.77 6.11 6.60
CA GLU A 140 -1.88 5.35 7.85
C GLU A 140 -3.15 5.68 8.64
N PHE A 141 -3.61 6.93 8.60
CA PHE A 141 -4.80 7.40 9.33
C PHE A 141 -6.09 7.38 8.50
N ALA A 142 -6.06 6.83 7.29
CA ALA A 142 -7.26 6.68 6.46
C ALA A 142 -7.96 5.33 6.72
N TYR A 143 -9.29 5.36 6.74
CA TYR A 143 -10.16 4.21 6.73
C TYR A 143 -10.87 4.16 5.37
N CYS A 144 -10.74 3.02 4.67
CA CYS A 144 -11.45 2.74 3.43
C CYS A 144 -12.67 1.86 3.72
N CYS A 145 -13.86 2.37 3.42
CA CYS A 145 -15.09 1.60 3.57
C CYS A 145 -15.13 0.45 2.56
N SER A 146 -15.26 -0.79 3.05
CA SER A 146 -15.31 -2.01 2.22
C SER A 146 -16.52 -2.07 1.29
N GLU A 147 -17.64 -1.44 1.64
CA GLU A 147 -18.87 -1.46 0.84
C GLU A 147 -18.88 -0.45 -0.31
N CYS A 148 -18.34 0.76 -0.09
CA CYS A 148 -18.49 1.86 -1.04
C CYS A 148 -17.18 2.54 -1.48
N GLY A 149 -16.04 2.15 -0.90
CA GLY A 149 -14.73 2.73 -1.19
C GLY A 149 -14.56 4.18 -0.73
N ALA A 150 -15.46 4.71 0.11
CA ALA A 150 -15.27 6.03 0.70
C ALA A 150 -14.07 6.02 1.66
N LEU A 151 -13.26 7.09 1.61
CA LEU A 151 -12.17 7.32 2.56
C LEU A 151 -12.59 8.31 3.63
N LEU A 152 -12.27 7.98 4.87
CA LEU A 152 -12.53 8.78 6.06
C LEU A 152 -11.29 8.76 6.95
N HIS A 153 -11.09 9.75 7.81
CA HIS A 153 -10.12 9.58 8.89
C HIS A 153 -10.56 8.43 9.80
N LYS A 154 -9.63 7.54 10.21
CA LYS A 154 -9.89 6.44 11.16
C LYS A 154 -10.56 6.95 12.43
N HIS A 155 -10.12 8.10 12.94
CA HIS A 155 -10.69 8.73 14.13
C HIS A 155 -12.12 9.25 13.90
N CYS A 156 -12.36 9.88 12.74
CA CYS A 156 -13.70 10.34 12.37
C CYS A 156 -14.68 9.17 12.24
N PHE A 157 -14.25 8.07 11.63
CA PHE A 157 -15.05 6.85 11.49
C PHE A 157 -15.42 6.27 12.86
N LYS A 158 -14.45 6.14 13.77
CA LYS A 158 -14.71 5.69 15.15
C LYS A 158 -15.67 6.60 15.93
N ARG A 159 -15.49 7.93 15.83
CA ARG A 159 -16.38 8.93 16.45
C ARG A 159 -17.82 8.84 15.95
N LYS A 160 -18.03 8.36 14.72
CA LYS A 160 -19.35 8.19 14.11
C LYS A 160 -19.91 6.76 14.26
N ASN A 161 -19.55 6.08 15.34
CA ASN A 161 -20.00 4.72 15.66
C ASN A 161 -19.71 3.72 14.53
N GLU A 162 -18.59 3.89 13.83
CA GLU A 162 -18.17 3.00 12.74
C GLU A 162 -19.22 2.88 11.62
N GLU A 163 -20.04 3.93 11.45
CA GLU A 163 -21.06 4.01 10.40
C GLU A 163 -20.56 4.89 9.24
N CYS A 164 -20.45 4.32 8.04
CA CYS A 164 -20.07 5.09 6.86
C CYS A 164 -21.25 6.00 6.41
N PRO A 165 -21.08 7.34 6.39
CA PRO A 165 -22.16 8.27 6.02
C PRO A 165 -22.63 8.07 4.57
N ARG A 166 -21.72 7.68 3.66
CA ARG A 166 -22.05 7.39 2.26
C ARG A 166 -22.92 6.14 2.13
N CYS A 167 -22.60 5.07 2.86
CA CYS A 167 -23.43 3.86 2.88
C CYS A 167 -24.79 4.12 3.52
N LYS A 168 -24.84 4.90 4.62
CA LYS A 168 -26.09 5.32 5.24
C LYS A 168 -27.00 6.05 4.24
N ARG A 169 -26.47 7.08 3.57
CA ARG A 169 -27.20 7.82 2.53
C ARG A 169 -27.68 6.92 1.39
N ARG A 170 -26.86 5.95 0.95
CA ARG A 170 -27.25 4.97 -0.09
C ARG A 170 -28.39 4.05 0.38
N LYS A 171 -28.36 3.56 1.63
CA LYS A 171 -29.40 2.71 2.20
C LYS A 171 -30.74 3.46 2.29
N THR A 172 -30.74 4.68 2.82
CA THR A 172 -31.96 5.51 2.90
C THR A 172 -32.55 5.81 1.53
N ARG A 173 -31.71 6.15 0.53
CA ARG A 173 -32.20 6.37 -0.85
C ARG A 173 -32.82 5.12 -1.48
N LYS A 174 -32.29 3.94 -1.19
CA LYS A 174 -32.85 2.67 -1.66
C LYS A 174 -34.24 2.41 -1.05
N GLN A 175 -34.37 2.59 0.26
CA GLN A 175 -35.64 2.42 0.97
C GLN A 175 -36.73 3.34 0.43
N ASN A 176 -36.42 4.63 0.26
CA ASN A 176 -37.39 5.59 -0.27
C ASN A 176 -37.83 5.25 -1.71
N ASN A 177 -36.93 4.73 -2.54
CA ASN A 177 -37.27 4.32 -3.90
C ASN A 177 -38.15 3.06 -3.91
N GLU A 178 -37.90 2.10 -3.02
CA GLU A 178 -38.72 0.89 -2.90
C GLU A 178 -40.14 1.21 -2.42
N GLU A 179 -40.29 2.12 -1.44
CA GLU A 179 -41.60 2.59 -0.97
C GLU A 179 -42.40 3.29 -2.08
N SER A 180 -41.75 4.10 -2.92
CA SER A 180 -42.40 4.74 -4.08
C SER A 180 -42.83 3.77 -5.19
N ILE A 181 -42.16 2.62 -5.34
CA ILE A 181 -42.54 1.61 -6.34
C ILE A 181 -43.71 0.74 -5.83
N THR A 182 -43.85 0.56 -4.51
CA THR A 182 -44.95 -0.19 -3.91
C THR A 182 -46.24 0.62 -3.71
N SER A 183 -46.20 1.93 -3.98
CA SER A 183 -47.34 2.84 -3.84
C SER A 183 -47.98 3.26 -5.18
N ASP A 184 -47.44 2.76 -6.30
CA ASP A 184 -48.06 2.74 -7.64
C ASP A 184 -48.58 1.32 -7.96
#